data_AF-A0A2V5KVT9-F1
#
_entry.id   AF-A0A2V5KVT9-F1
#
_cell.length_a   1.000
_cell.length_b   1.000
_cell.length_c   1.000
_cell.angle_alpha   90.00
_cell.angle_beta   90.00
_cell.angle_gamma   90.00
#
_symmetry.space_group_name_H-M   'P 1'
#
loop_
_entity.id
_entity.type
_entity.pdbx_description
1 polymer ?
#
loop_
_entity_poly.entity_id
_entity_poly.type
_entity_poly.pdbx_seq_one_letter_code
_entity_poly.pdbx_strand_id
1 'polypeptide(L)'
;MGKTLTSSALNILHDWVHSESLRKHCYAVADSMKHFAQLRGEDTDLWEAVGLLHDMDYERHPNLERSPTEGHPFVGVAWLRENGWSEEICRAILSHADYA
;
A
#
# COMPACT_ATOMS: atom_id res chain seq x y z
N MET A 1 -3.58 2.44 -24.11
CA MET A 1 -3.65 1.70 -22.83
C MET A 1 -3.67 2.72 -21.71
N GLY A 2 -4.68 2.67 -20.83
CA GLY A 2 -4.69 3.51 -19.62
C GLY A 2 -3.60 3.09 -18.63
N LYS A 3 -3.14 4.03 -17.80
CA LYS A 3 -2.22 3.74 -16.70
C LYS A 3 -2.96 2.86 -15.66
N THR A 4 -2.36 1.74 -15.25
CA THR A 4 -2.97 0.83 -14.26
C THR A 4 -2.70 1.33 -12.83
N LEU A 5 -3.47 0.83 -11.85
CA LEU A 5 -3.22 1.09 -10.44
C LEU A 5 -1.84 0.58 -10.05
N THR A 6 -1.49 -0.65 -10.44
CA THR A 6 -0.17 -1.26 -10.17
C THR A 6 0.97 -0.39 -10.69
N SER A 7 0.88 0.10 -11.92
CA SER A 7 1.93 0.95 -12.50
C SER A 7 2.06 2.29 -11.76
N SER A 8 0.95 2.82 -11.23
CA SER A 8 0.97 4.04 -10.42
C SER A 8 1.56 3.77 -9.03
N ALA A 9 1.17 2.66 -8.41
CA ALA A 9 1.67 2.20 -7.12
C ALA A 9 3.18 1.94 -7.13
N LEU A 10 3.70 1.32 -8.19
CA LEU A 10 5.15 1.09 -8.34
C LEU A 10 5.97 2.38 -8.32
N ASN A 11 5.50 3.42 -9.02
CA ASN A 11 6.17 4.72 -9.01
C ASN A 11 6.18 5.31 -7.60
N ILE A 12 5.01 5.30 -6.92
CA ILE A 12 4.90 5.81 -5.55
C ILE A 12 5.80 5.02 -4.60
N LEU A 13 5.83 3.69 -4.68
CA LEU A 13 6.70 2.86 -3.86
C LEU A 13 8.18 3.24 -4.05
N HIS A 14 8.62 3.47 -5.28
CA HIS A 14 10.01 3.87 -5.56
C HIS A 14 10.32 5.28 -5.08
N ASP A 15 9.34 6.18 -5.15
CA ASP A 15 9.47 7.55 -4.68
C ASP A 15 9.46 7.64 -3.15
N TRP A 16 8.74 6.74 -2.46
CA TRP A 16 8.53 6.79 -1.02
C TRP A 16 9.48 5.90 -0.21
N VAL A 17 9.78 4.71 -0.70
CA VAL A 17 10.61 3.73 0.01
C VAL A 17 11.97 3.69 -0.66
N HIS A 18 13.05 3.89 0.09
CA HIS A 18 14.42 3.79 -0.43
C HIS A 18 15.12 2.51 0.03
N SER A 19 14.68 1.93 1.14
CA SER A 19 15.15 0.64 1.62
C SER A 19 14.86 -0.49 0.62
N GLU A 20 15.91 -1.18 0.17
CA GLU A 20 15.74 -2.35 -0.70
C GLU A 20 15.00 -3.49 -0.02
N SER A 21 15.21 -3.71 1.28
CA SER A 21 14.52 -4.77 2.02
C SER A 21 13.03 -4.49 2.13
N LEU A 22 12.65 -3.24 2.39
CA LEU A 22 11.24 -2.85 2.47
C LEU A 22 10.55 -2.92 1.10
N ARG A 23 11.23 -2.50 0.02
CA ARG A 23 10.71 -2.70 -1.34
C ARG A 23 10.46 -4.18 -1.65
N LYS A 24 11.42 -5.06 -1.33
CA LYS A 24 11.27 -6.51 -1.54
C LYS A 24 10.11 -7.09 -0.75
N HIS A 25 9.89 -6.62 0.47
CA HIS A 25 8.72 -6.96 1.27
C HIS A 25 7.41 -6.55 0.59
N CYS A 26 7.28 -5.28 0.16
CA CYS A 26 6.09 -4.81 -0.56
C CYS A 26 5.83 -5.61 -1.84
N TYR A 27 6.87 -5.95 -2.61
CA TYR A 27 6.72 -6.80 -3.81
C TYR A 27 6.20 -8.19 -3.47
N ALA A 28 6.77 -8.84 -2.45
CA ALA A 28 6.35 -10.18 -2.05
C ALA A 28 4.88 -10.22 -1.61
N VAL A 29 4.44 -9.19 -0.87
CA VAL A 29 3.03 -9.04 -0.46
C VAL A 29 2.15 -8.78 -1.68
N ALA A 30 2.54 -7.87 -2.57
CA ALA A 30 1.80 -7.56 -3.80
C ALA A 30 1.61 -8.79 -4.70
N ASP A 31 2.66 -9.57 -4.93
CA ASP A 31 2.60 -10.82 -5.71
C ASP A 31 1.66 -11.84 -5.04
N SER A 32 1.71 -11.95 -3.72
CA SER A 32 0.82 -12.84 -2.96
C SER A 32 -0.64 -12.40 -3.07
N MET A 33 -0.92 -11.11 -2.91
CA MET A 33 -2.26 -10.55 -3.04
C MET A 33 -2.81 -10.74 -4.45
N LYS A 34 -2.02 -10.43 -5.48
CA LYS A 34 -2.37 -10.66 -6.88
C LYS A 34 -2.73 -12.12 -7.15
N HIS A 35 -1.94 -13.06 -6.62
CA HIS A 35 -2.21 -14.48 -6.75
C HIS A 35 -3.56 -14.87 -6.14
N PHE A 36 -3.86 -14.42 -4.93
CA PHE A 36 -5.16 -14.70 -4.30
C PHE A 36 -6.33 -14.03 -5.01
N ALA A 37 -6.15 -12.82 -5.54
CA ALA A 37 -7.17 -12.16 -6.36
C ALA A 37 -7.51 -13.01 -7.60
N GLN A 38 -6.51 -13.54 -8.29
CA GLN A 38 -6.71 -14.44 -9.45
C GLN A 38 -7.48 -15.70 -9.07
N LEU A 39 -7.09 -16.36 -7.97
CA LEU A 39 -7.77 -17.58 -7.49
C LEU A 39 -9.25 -17.33 -7.13
N ARG A 40 -9.57 -16.10 -6.72
CA ARG A 40 -10.91 -15.71 -6.28
C ARG A 40 -11.73 -15.03 -7.36
N GLY A 41 -11.14 -14.74 -8.52
CA GLY A 41 -11.80 -13.98 -9.59
C GLY A 41 -12.04 -12.51 -9.25
N GLU A 42 -11.20 -11.94 -8.39
CA GLU A 42 -11.26 -10.53 -7.94
C GLU A 42 -10.37 -9.63 -8.83
N ASP A 43 -10.42 -8.31 -8.59
CA ASP A 43 -9.59 -7.34 -9.30
C ASP A 43 -8.11 -7.45 -8.89
N THR A 44 -7.30 -7.99 -9.80
CA THR A 44 -5.87 -8.20 -9.56
C THR A 44 -5.06 -6.90 -9.52
N ASP A 45 -5.46 -5.87 -10.28
CA ASP A 45 -4.74 -4.60 -10.35
C ASP A 45 -4.94 -3.79 -9.05
N LEU A 46 -6.15 -3.87 -8.47
CA LEU A 46 -6.44 -3.29 -7.17
C LEU A 46 -5.66 -3.99 -6.04
N TRP A 47 -5.69 -5.33 -6.01
CA TRP A 47 -5.03 -6.11 -4.96
C TRP A 47 -3.50 -5.96 -4.98
N GLU A 48 -2.91 -5.97 -6.18
CA GLU A 48 -1.47 -5.76 -6.34
C GLU A 48 -1.06 -4.34 -5.91
N ALA A 49 -1.86 -3.32 -6.25
CA ALA A 49 -1.61 -1.95 -5.81
C ALA A 49 -1.67 -1.78 -4.28
N VAL A 50 -2.64 -2.42 -3.60
CA VAL A 50 -2.72 -2.40 -2.12
C VAL A 50 -1.45 -3.00 -1.51
N GLY A 51 -1.01 -4.17 -1.99
CA GLY A 51 0.19 -4.83 -1.47
C GLY A 51 1.46 -4.00 -1.70
N LEU A 52 1.58 -3.30 -2.83
CA LEU A 52 2.70 -2.40 -3.11
C LEU A 52 2.75 -1.20 -2.17
N LEU A 53 1.60 -0.67 -1.76
CA LEU A 53 1.50 0.60 -1.05
C LEU A 53 1.33 0.47 0.47
N HIS A 54 1.03 -0.73 1.00
CA HIS A 54 0.62 -0.87 2.40
C HIS A 54 1.64 -0.28 3.40
N ASP A 55 2.94 -0.47 3.16
CA ASP A 55 4.03 0.03 4.01
C ASP A 55 4.74 1.28 3.44
N MET A 56 4.13 1.99 2.48
CA MET A 56 4.82 3.07 1.76
C MET A 56 5.38 4.20 2.65
N ASP A 57 4.75 4.44 3.81
CA ASP A 57 5.14 5.47 4.76
C ASP A 57 5.98 4.95 5.94
N TYR A 58 6.17 3.64 6.07
CA TYR A 58 6.82 3.00 7.22
C TYR A 58 8.24 3.54 7.50
N GLU A 59 9.07 3.65 6.45
CA GLU A 59 10.47 4.10 6.57
C GLU A 59 10.58 5.56 7.07
N ARG A 60 9.67 6.43 6.62
CA ARG A 60 9.71 7.88 6.89
C ARG A 60 8.90 8.28 8.12
N HIS A 61 7.86 7.52 8.43
CA HIS A 61 6.87 7.83 9.45
C HIS A 61 6.56 6.60 10.32
N PRO A 62 7.55 6.01 11.01
CA PRO A 62 7.30 4.85 11.87
C PRO A 62 6.34 5.21 13.01
N ASN A 63 5.49 4.27 13.42
CA ASN A 63 4.51 4.45 14.49
C ASN A 63 4.83 3.60 15.73
N LEU A 64 5.95 3.91 16.39
CA LEU A 64 6.43 3.15 17.55
C LEU A 64 5.49 3.24 18.77
N GLU A 65 4.79 4.37 18.88
CA GLU A 65 3.82 4.64 19.96
C GLU A 65 2.44 4.02 19.71
N ARG A 66 2.23 3.37 18.55
CA ARG A 66 0.94 2.78 18.13
C ARG A 66 -0.21 3.78 18.22
N SER A 67 0.02 5.02 17.78
CA SER A 67 -1.02 6.03 17.65
C SER A 67 -2.07 5.56 16.63
N PRO A 68 -3.38 5.71 16.90
CA PRO A 68 -4.44 5.33 15.97
C PRO A 68 -4.69 6.40 14.88
N THR A 69 -3.86 7.44 14.80
CA THR A 69 -4.07 8.57 13.89
C THR A 69 -2.78 9.16 13.30
N GLU A 70 -1.61 8.80 13.86
CA GLU A 70 -0.32 9.36 13.47
C GLU A 70 0.64 8.26 13.05
N GLY A 71 1.62 8.61 12.22
CA GLY A 71 2.58 7.64 11.69
C GLY A 71 1.94 6.60 10.77
N HIS A 72 2.70 5.56 10.45
CA HIS A 72 2.25 4.44 9.64
C HIS A 72 1.06 3.70 10.30
N PRO A 73 0.00 3.34 9.54
CA PRO A 73 -0.19 3.55 8.10
C PRO A 73 -0.94 4.85 7.72
N PHE A 74 -1.24 5.71 8.70
CA PHE A 74 -2.16 6.85 8.53
C PHE A 74 -1.58 7.96 7.63
N VAL A 75 -0.27 8.20 7.66
CA VAL A 75 0.37 9.24 6.83
C VAL A 75 0.30 8.88 5.35
N GLY A 76 0.62 7.63 5.00
CA GLY A 76 0.52 7.12 3.64
C GLY A 76 -0.92 7.17 3.14
N VAL A 77 -1.87 6.73 3.96
CA VAL A 77 -3.30 6.75 3.60
C VAL A 77 -3.82 8.18 3.42
N ALA A 78 -3.45 9.13 4.28
CA ALA A 78 -3.82 10.53 4.11
C ALA A 78 -3.31 11.08 2.76
N TRP A 79 -2.04 10.82 2.44
CA TRP A 79 -1.47 11.23 1.16
C TRP A 79 -2.18 10.58 -0.04
N LEU A 80 -2.49 9.28 0.03
CA LEU A 80 -3.20 8.57 -1.04
C LEU A 80 -4.58 9.19 -1.30
N ARG A 81 -5.35 9.51 -0.25
CA ARG A 81 -6.64 10.19 -0.37
C ARG A 81 -6.50 11.55 -1.06
N GLU A 82 -5.55 12.36 -0.61
CA GLU A 82 -5.28 13.69 -1.20
C GLU A 82 -4.87 13.60 -2.67
N ASN A 83 -4.26 12.48 -3.08
CA ASN A 83 -3.82 12.23 -4.46
C ASN A 83 -4.84 11.41 -5.29
N GLY A 84 -6.07 11.29 -4.82
CA GLY A 84 -7.20 10.76 -5.61
C GLY A 84 -7.29 9.24 -5.66
N TRP A 85 -6.62 8.51 -4.77
CA TRP A 85 -6.82 7.07 -4.63
C TRP A 85 -8.18 6.76 -3.99
N SER A 86 -8.77 5.62 -4.35
CA SER A 86 -10.11 5.25 -3.88
C SER A 86 -10.13 4.95 -2.38
N GLU A 87 -11.28 5.18 -1.74
CA GLU A 87 -11.49 4.78 -0.34
C GLU A 87 -11.39 3.27 -0.12
N GLU A 88 -11.63 2.46 -1.16
CA GLU A 88 -11.44 1.02 -1.11
C GLU A 88 -9.96 0.64 -0.85
N ILE A 89 -9.04 1.24 -1.60
CA ILE A 89 -7.59 1.03 -1.41
C ILE A 89 -7.15 1.59 -0.06
N CYS A 90 -7.60 2.80 0.28
CA CYS A 90 -7.28 3.42 1.57
C CYS A 90 -7.73 2.56 2.75
N ARG A 91 -8.95 2.03 2.71
CA ARG A 91 -9.49 1.15 3.74
C ARG A 91 -8.74 -0.18 3.81
N ALA A 92 -8.43 -0.78 2.66
CA ALA A 92 -7.66 -2.02 2.61
C ALA A 92 -6.27 -1.84 3.25
N ILE A 93 -5.59 -0.72 2.96
CA ILE A 93 -4.32 -0.38 3.60
C ILE A 93 -4.52 -0.16 5.09
N LEU A 94 -5.50 0.61 5.56
CA LEU A 94 -5.70 0.78 7.01
C LEU A 94 -5.84 -0.56 7.76
N SER A 95 -6.48 -1.57 7.14
CA SER A 95 -6.74 -2.85 7.80
C SER A 95 -5.54 -3.76 8.08
N HIS A 96 -4.33 -3.46 7.59
CA HIS A 96 -3.16 -4.32 7.83
C HIS A 96 -2.48 -4.05 9.18
N ALA A 97 -2.79 -2.93 9.84
CA ALA A 97 -2.25 -2.58 11.14
C ALA A 97 -3.30 -2.85 12.23
N ASP A 98 -2.94 -3.65 13.24
CA ASP A 98 -3.84 -4.03 14.35
C ASP A 98 -4.30 -2.86 15.25
N TYR A 99 -3.84 -1.63 14.96
CA TYR A 99 -4.09 -0.40 15.70
C TYR A 99 -4.75 0.68 14.85
N ALA A 100 -5.30 0.31 13.68
CA ALA A 100 -5.98 1.19 12.73
C ALA A 100 -7.49 0.92 12.62
#